data_AF-A0A822C7Q4-F1
#
_entry.id   AF-A0A822C7Q4-F1
#
_cell.length_a   1.000
_cell.length_b   1.000
_cell.length_c   1.000
_cell.angle_alpha   90.00
_cell.angle_beta   90.00
_cell.angle_gamma   90.00
#
_symmetry.space_group_name_H-M   'P 1'
#
loop_
_entity.id
_entity.type
_entity.pdbx_description
1 polymer ?
#
loop_
_entity_poly.entity_id
_entity_poly.type
_entity_poly.pdbx_seq_one_letter_code
_entity_poly.pdbx_strand_id
1 'polypeptide(L)' 'KTKEQRDRYDAILGQGQGGTADASQDPCYHKACDSIQNINVAGYEKMVQAAAYVIEFLARQTDLKAWLYPSTTI' A
#
# COMPACT_ATOMS: atom_id res chain seq x y z
N LYS A 1 -11.61 -3.28 -8.96
CA LYS A 1 -10.49 -3.96 -9.66
C LYS A 1 -11.11 -4.92 -10.67
N THR A 2 -10.61 -5.04 -11.90
CA THR A 2 -11.10 -6.11 -12.80
C THR A 2 -10.69 -7.49 -12.28
N LYS A 3 -11.25 -8.55 -12.84
CA LYS A 3 -10.86 -9.94 -12.51
C LYS A 3 -9.37 -10.18 -12.75
N GLU A 4 -8.84 -9.72 -13.87
CA GLU A 4 -7.42 -9.89 -14.23
C GLU A 4 -6.51 -9.17 -13.22
N GLN A 5 -6.91 -7.98 -12.78
CA GLN A 5 -6.18 -7.25 -11.74
C GLN A 5 -6.22 -8.00 -10.41
N ARG A 6 -7.38 -8.53 -10.01
CA ARG A 6 -7.52 -9.34 -8.79
C ARG A 6 -6.63 -10.57 -8.85
N ASP A 7 -6.70 -11.34 -9.94
CA ASP A 7 -5.92 -12.57 -10.13
C ASP A 7 -4.41 -12.28 -10.11
N ARG A 8 -3.97 -11.16 -10.69
CA ARG A 8 -2.58 -10.69 -10.58
C ARG A 8 -2.17 -10.44 -9.13
N TYR A 9 -3.01 -9.78 -8.33
CA TYR A 9 -2.68 -9.51 -6.93
C TYR A 9 -2.72 -10.77 -6.07
N ASP A 10 -3.62 -11.71 -6.32
CA ASP A 10 -3.59 -13.03 -5.67
C ASP A 10 -2.26 -13.77 -5.92
N ALA A 11 -1.72 -13.70 -7.14
CA ALA A 11 -0.44 -14.32 -7.45
C ALA A 11 0.75 -13.65 -6.72
N ILE A 12 0.69 -12.34 -6.48
CA ILE A 12 1.78 -11.56 -5.86
C ILE A 12 1.71 -11.62 -4.33
N LEU A 13 0.50 -11.51 -3.77
CA LEU A 13 0.26 -11.34 -2.34
C LEU A 13 -0.10 -12.65 -1.64
N GLY A 14 -0.42 -13.70 -2.40
CA GLY A 14 -0.93 -14.97 -1.91
C GLY A 14 -2.41 -15.15 -2.21
N GLN A 15 -2.82 -16.40 -2.38
CA GLN A 15 -4.20 -16.76 -2.75
C GLN A 15 -5.21 -16.17 -1.76
N GLY A 16 -6.16 -15.38 -2.25
CA GLY A 16 -7.22 -14.73 -1.47
C GLY A 16 -6.90 -13.30 -1.01
N GLN A 17 -5.69 -12.79 -1.28
CA GLN A 17 -5.26 -11.43 -0.89
C GLN A 17 -5.51 -10.38 -1.99
N GLY A 18 -5.89 -10.79 -3.20
CA GLY A 18 -6.27 -9.91 -4.31
C GLY A 18 -7.60 -9.19 -4.09
N GLY A 19 -8.41 -9.65 -3.13
CA GLY A 19 -9.72 -9.11 -2.79
C GLY A 19 -10.81 -9.53 -3.77
N THR A 20 -11.86 -8.72 -3.84
CA THR A 20 -13.03 -8.99 -4.68
C THR A 20 -12.97 -8.15 -5.96
N ALA A 21 -13.13 -8.81 -7.11
CA ALA A 21 -13.26 -8.12 -8.39
C ALA A 21 -14.53 -7.26 -8.41
N ASP A 22 -14.46 -6.12 -9.08
CA ASP A 22 -15.53 -5.13 -9.27
C ASP A 22 -16.14 -4.54 -7.99
N ALA A 23 -15.61 -4.88 -6.82
CA ALA A 23 -15.96 -4.26 -5.55
C ALA A 23 -15.24 -2.92 -5.33
N SER A 24 -15.88 -2.03 -4.56
CA SER A 24 -15.22 -0.86 -3.97
C SER A 24 -14.03 -1.30 -3.12
N GLN A 25 -12.97 -0.49 -3.07
CA GLN A 25 -11.83 -0.75 -2.19
C GLN A 25 -12.24 -0.70 -0.72
N ASP A 26 -13.10 0.26 -0.39
CA ASP A 26 -13.74 0.38 0.91
C ASP A 26 -15.25 0.59 0.70
N PRO A 27 -16.08 -0.44 0.93
CA PRO A 27 -17.54 -0.32 0.86
C PRO A 27 -18.14 0.53 1.98
N CYS A 28 -17.40 0.77 3.06
CA CYS A 28 -17.80 1.51 4.24
C CYS A 28 -17.30 2.95 4.28
N TYR A 29 -16.53 3.40 3.28
CA TYR A 29 -16.03 4.78 3.18
C TYR A 29 -17.14 5.81 3.46
N HIS A 30 -16.90 6.68 4.45
CA HIS A 30 -17.84 7.72 4.92
C HIS A 30 -19.21 7.19 5.39
N LYS A 31 -19.27 5.96 5.90
CA LYS A 31 -20.48 5.38 6.50
C LYS A 31 -20.23 5.04 7.97
N ALA A 32 -21.30 4.77 8.71
CA ALA A 32 -21.21 4.37 10.12
C ALA A 32 -20.42 3.06 10.35
N CYS A 33 -20.27 2.22 9.32
CA CYS A 33 -19.46 1.01 9.39
C CYS A 33 -17.95 1.24 9.21
N ASP A 34 -17.51 2.46 8.88
CA ASP A 34 -16.09 2.84 8.87
C ASP A 34 -15.55 2.92 10.30
N SER A 35 -15.12 1.76 10.78
CA SER A 35 -14.76 1.48 12.17
C SER A 35 -13.59 0.51 12.19
N ILE A 36 -13.04 0.22 13.37
CA ILE A 36 -11.92 -0.73 13.51
C ILE A 36 -12.28 -2.14 13.03
N GLN A 37 -13.57 -2.47 12.95
CA GLN A 37 -14.07 -3.73 12.42
C GLN A 37 -13.94 -3.82 10.88
N ASN A 38 -13.74 -2.69 10.18
CA ASN A 38 -13.60 -2.61 8.72
C ASN A 38 -12.12 -2.47 8.27
N ILE A 39 -11.18 -3.04 9.02
CA ILE A 39 -9.75 -2.98 8.69
C ILE A 39 -9.28 -4.33 8.12
N ASN A 40 -8.61 -4.29 6.96
CA ASN A 40 -7.81 -5.41 6.50
C ASN A 40 -6.46 -5.42 7.24
N VAL A 41 -6.35 -6.28 8.26
CA VAL A 41 -5.17 -6.34 9.16
C VAL A 41 -3.88 -6.64 8.40
N ALA A 42 -3.89 -7.58 7.45
CA ALA A 42 -2.71 -7.93 6.67
C ALA A 42 -2.21 -6.75 5.83
N GLY A 43 -3.12 -6.04 5.17
CA GLY A 43 -2.81 -4.82 4.42
C GLY A 43 -2.27 -3.71 5.32
N TYR A 44 -2.90 -3.51 6.49
CA TYR A 44 -2.45 -2.55 7.49
C TYR A 44 -1.02 -2.80 7.95
N GLU A 45 -0.68 -4.05 8.33
CA GLU A 45 0.66 -4.41 8.77
C GLU A 45 1.71 -4.16 7.69
N LYS A 46 1.42 -4.51 6.43
CA LYS A 46 2.35 -4.27 5.31
C LYS A 46 2.58 -2.79 5.06
N MET A 47 1.54 -1.97 5.18
CA MET A 47 1.67 -0.52 5.02
C MET A 47 2.48 0.10 6.16
N VAL A 48 2.29 -0.35 7.40
CA VAL A 48 3.11 0.10 8.55
C VAL A 48 4.57 -0.27 8.37
N GLN A 49 4.87 -1.51 7.94
CA GLN A 49 6.23 -1.96 7.64
C GLN A 49 6.88 -1.12 6.52
N ALA A 50 6.14 -0.88 5.43
CA ALA A 50 6.63 -0.08 4.32
C ALA A 50 6.90 1.38 4.74
N ALA A 51 6.00 1.98 5.52
CA ALA A 51 6.18 3.35 6.04
C ALA A 51 7.43 3.43 6.92
N ALA A 52 7.59 2.51 7.87
CA ALA A 52 8.77 2.45 8.73
C ALA A 52 10.07 2.31 7.92
N TYR A 53 10.07 1.41 6.93
CA TYR A 53 11.23 1.21 6.05
C TYR A 53 11.58 2.49 5.28
N VAL A 54 10.60 3.13 4.62
CA VAL A 54 10.85 4.31 3.79
C VAL A 54 11.34 5.48 4.65
N ILE A 55 10.76 5.70 5.82
CA ILE A 55 11.20 6.75 6.75
C ILE A 55 12.67 6.52 7.13
N GLU A 56 13.00 5.32 7.58
CA GLU A 56 14.36 4.99 8.02
C GLU A 56 15.37 5.05 6.86
N PHE A 57 15.01 4.49 5.71
CA PHE A 57 15.88 4.44 4.54
C PHE A 57 16.18 5.84 4.00
N LEU A 58 15.18 6.71 3.90
CA LEU A 58 15.35 8.07 3.41
C LEU A 58 16.06 8.96 4.42
N ALA A 59 15.78 8.80 5.72
CA ALA A 59 16.46 9.55 6.77
C ALA A 59 17.97 9.26 6.84
N ARG A 60 18.38 8.05 6.41
CA ARG A 60 19.79 7.63 6.39
C ARG A 60 20.53 7.98 5.10
N GLN A 61 19.89 8.59 4.11
CA GLN A 61 20.60 9.02 2.90
C GLN A 61 21.61 10.11 3.26
N THR A 62 22.86 9.93 2.84
CA THR A 62 23.93 10.93 3.05
C THR A 62 23.63 12.24 2.32
N ASP A 63 23.02 12.15 1.14
CA ASP A 63 22.47 13.28 0.40
C ASP A 63 21.07 12.91 -0.13
N LEU A 64 20.07 13.17 0.70
CA LEU A 64 18.67 12.92 0.36
C LEU A 64 18.23 13.70 -0.88
N LYS A 65 18.76 14.91 -1.09
CA LYS A 65 18.33 15.76 -2.22
C LYS A 65 18.86 15.20 -3.53
N ALA A 66 20.13 14.77 -3.57
CA ALA A 66 20.70 14.11 -4.74
C ALA A 66 19.97 12.79 -5.04
N TRP A 67 19.62 12.00 -4.01
CA TRP A 67 18.84 10.77 -4.20
C TRP A 67 17.45 11.03 -4.79
N LEU A 68 16.73 12.05 -4.30
CA LEU A 68 15.41 12.42 -4.81
C LEU A 68 15.45 13.02 -6.23
N TYR A 69 16.52 13.73 -6.56
CA TYR A 69 16.64 14.51 -7.79
C TYR A 69 17.99 14.27 -8.51
N PRO A 70 18.31 13.02 -8.91
CA PRO A 70 19.64 12.65 -9.38
C PRO A 70 20.06 13.30 -10.71
N SER A 71 19.11 13.86 -11.46
CA SER A 71 19.33 14.51 -12.75
C SER A 71 19.33 16.04 -12.70
N THR A 72 19.20 16.64 -11.50
CA THR A 72 19.27 18.11 -11.37
C THR A 72 20.71 18.51 -11.13
N THR A 73 21.40 18.93 -12.20
CA THR A 73 22.70 19.61 -12.07
C THR A 73 22.48 20.89 -11.27
N ILE A 74 23.08 21.01 -10.08
CA ILE A 74 23.14 22.27 -9.32
C ILE A 74 24.18 23.18 -9.97
#